data_AF-A0AAP7J453-F1
#
_entry.id   AF-A0AAP7J453-F1
#
_cell.length_a   1.000
_cell.length_b   1.000
_cell.length_c   1.000
_cell.angle_alpha   90.00
_cell.angle_beta   90.00
_cell.angle_gamma   90.00
#
_symmetry.space_group_name_H-M   'P 1'
#
loop_
_entity.id
_entity.type
_entity.pdbx_description
1 polymer ?
#
loop_
_entity_poly.entity_id
_entity_poly.type
_entity_poly.pdbx_seq_one_letter_code
_entity_poly.pdbx_strand_id
1 'polypeptide(L)'
;MDSLTQIVLGGAVAAAIAPPGHRRAALLAGAALGTLPDLDALWLGFTAADPVANMTEHRSFSHSLLVLPWVAALIWWLFKRFGNGRVAQSPLRWFWAIQLALVTHPLLDAFTVYGTQLWWPLRPHPTMGSSVFIIDPGYTVWLLLGCVLAWFGRARPWAGKVLGAALLFSSGYLGWGLIAKAQVDWAAQQSLAAMGLGDAPRFSVPMPFNTLLWRVVAMTPNGYVVGDRSLVADHGPMRFEGHASNLQALREARAIPAVQQLQWFNRGFMRAQVVDGQLVLSDLRMGLEPDYTFNFVVAEQADGQWRPITPEQVRADYSSPAARADASRRLAAMWQRIWHAPE
;
A
#
# COMPACT_ATOMS: atom_id res chain seq x y z
N MET A 1 -3.88 -0.30 2.38
CA MET A 1 -4.22 0.95 3.08
C MET A 1 -4.34 0.65 4.55
N ASP A 2 -4.43 1.67 5.39
CA ASP A 2 -4.69 1.47 6.82
C ASP A 2 -6.11 0.94 7.07
N SER A 3 -6.29 0.27 8.21
CA SER A 3 -7.54 -0.41 8.54
C SER A 3 -8.72 0.55 8.72
N LEU A 4 -8.50 1.78 9.21
CA LEU A 4 -9.58 2.75 9.38
C LEU A 4 -10.15 3.14 8.02
N THR A 5 -9.28 3.38 7.04
CA THR A 5 -9.66 3.66 5.65
C THR A 5 -10.51 2.54 5.06
N GLN A 6 -10.09 1.28 5.24
CA GLN A 6 -10.82 0.14 4.70
C GLN A 6 -12.20 -0.06 5.37
N ILE A 7 -12.27 0.18 6.69
CA ILE A 7 -13.53 0.19 7.46
C ILE A 7 -14.51 1.22 6.90
N VAL A 8 -14.07 2.47 6.72
CA VAL A 8 -14.98 3.54 6.29
C VAL A 8 -15.34 3.43 4.81
N LEU A 9 -14.44 2.93 3.95
CA LEU A 9 -14.74 2.67 2.55
C LEU A 9 -15.81 1.58 2.41
N GLY A 10 -15.57 0.42 3.03
CA GLY A 10 -16.52 -0.69 3.00
C GLY A 10 -17.89 -0.29 3.55
N GLY A 11 -17.89 0.44 4.67
CA GLY A 11 -19.11 1.00 5.27
C GLY A 11 -19.84 1.96 4.32
N ALA A 12 -19.13 2.93 3.73
CA ALA A 12 -19.72 3.92 2.84
C ALA A 12 -20.33 3.29 1.58
N VAL A 13 -19.59 2.37 0.94
CA VAL A 13 -20.02 1.64 -0.26
C VAL A 13 -21.29 0.83 0.04
N ALA A 14 -21.26 -0.01 1.08
CA ALA A 14 -22.41 -0.84 1.44
C ALA A 14 -23.64 0.00 1.80
N ALA A 15 -23.46 1.08 2.55
CA ALA A 15 -24.54 1.96 3.00
C ALA A 15 -25.13 2.84 1.88
N ALA A 16 -24.35 3.16 0.85
CA ALA A 16 -24.82 3.86 -0.33
C ALA A 16 -25.72 2.94 -1.19
N ILE A 17 -25.37 1.65 -1.27
CA ILE A 17 -26.09 0.67 -2.09
C ILE A 17 -27.33 0.14 -1.38
N ALA A 18 -27.26 -0.14 -0.07
CA ALA A 18 -28.35 -0.75 0.68
C ALA A 18 -29.62 0.15 0.75
N PRO A 19 -30.81 -0.43 0.98
CA PRO A 19 -32.04 0.33 1.21
C PRO A 19 -31.88 1.37 2.33
N PRO A 20 -32.55 2.55 2.26
CA PRO A 20 -32.45 3.56 3.31
C PRO A 20 -32.80 3.04 4.71
N GLY A 21 -33.77 2.13 4.84
CA GLY A 21 -34.12 1.49 6.11
C GLY A 21 -33.03 0.58 6.69
N HIS A 22 -32.06 0.15 5.88
CA HIS A 22 -30.97 -0.75 6.28
C HIS A 22 -29.64 -0.03 6.56
N ARG A 23 -29.59 1.29 6.42
CA ARG A 23 -28.33 2.05 6.31
C ARG A 23 -27.33 1.80 7.44
N ARG A 24 -27.77 1.80 8.71
CA ARG A 24 -26.88 1.52 9.86
C ARG A 24 -26.30 0.12 9.84
N ALA A 25 -27.14 -0.87 9.51
CA ALA A 25 -26.68 -2.24 9.39
C ALA A 25 -25.70 -2.39 8.21
N ALA A 26 -25.93 -1.67 7.11
CA ALA A 26 -25.04 -1.66 5.97
C ALA A 26 -23.70 -0.96 6.26
N LEU A 27 -23.69 0.13 7.05
CA LEU A 27 -22.44 0.75 7.52
C LEU A 27 -21.59 -0.25 8.32
N LEU A 28 -22.20 -0.97 9.28
CA LEU A 28 -21.48 -1.95 10.11
C LEU A 28 -21.06 -3.19 9.33
N ALA A 29 -21.96 -3.75 8.51
CA ALA A 29 -21.65 -4.92 7.68
C ALA A 29 -20.57 -4.58 6.65
N GLY A 30 -20.66 -3.42 6.01
CA GLY A 30 -19.65 -2.92 5.09
C GLY A 30 -18.30 -2.69 5.76
N ALA A 31 -18.27 -2.13 6.98
CA ALA A 31 -17.05 -1.99 7.76
C ALA A 31 -16.38 -3.33 8.07
N ALA A 32 -17.16 -4.32 8.50
CA ALA A 32 -16.65 -5.66 8.77
C ALA A 32 -16.13 -6.35 7.49
N LEU A 33 -16.89 -6.28 6.40
CA LEU A 33 -16.49 -6.84 5.10
C LEU A 33 -15.27 -6.12 4.53
N GLY A 34 -15.18 -4.80 4.70
CA GLY A 34 -14.02 -4.01 4.31
C GLY A 34 -12.78 -4.35 5.13
N THR A 35 -12.90 -4.97 6.31
CA THR A 35 -11.74 -5.44 7.08
C THR A 35 -11.35 -6.87 6.74
N LEU A 36 -12.26 -7.64 6.14
CA LEU A 36 -12.11 -9.09 5.95
C LEU A 36 -10.84 -9.49 5.16
N PRO A 37 -10.45 -8.83 4.05
CA PRO A 37 -9.25 -9.23 3.30
C PRO A 37 -7.96 -9.15 4.13
N ASP A 38 -7.79 -8.08 4.92
CA ASP A 38 -6.61 -7.83 5.75
C ASP A 38 -6.49 -8.75 6.98
N LEU A 39 -7.54 -9.54 7.30
CA LEU A 39 -7.45 -10.55 8.35
C LEU A 39 -6.50 -11.70 7.96
N ASP A 40 -6.05 -11.75 6.71
CA ASP A 40 -4.95 -12.62 6.28
C ASP A 40 -3.66 -12.37 7.07
N ALA A 41 -3.38 -11.16 7.52
CA ALA A 41 -2.21 -10.84 8.31
C ALA A 41 -2.21 -11.55 9.67
N LEU A 42 -3.40 -11.71 10.29
CA LEU A 42 -3.53 -12.48 11.53
C LEU A 42 -3.26 -13.96 11.28
N TRP A 43 -3.79 -14.51 10.19
CA TRP A 43 -3.57 -15.90 9.80
C TRP A 43 -2.08 -16.17 9.51
N LEU A 44 -1.47 -15.33 8.66
CA LEU A 44 -0.06 -15.40 8.29
C LEU A 44 0.86 -15.20 9.50
N GLY A 45 0.45 -14.45 10.52
CA GLY A 45 1.18 -14.34 11.78
C GLY A 45 1.44 -15.68 12.47
N PHE A 46 0.59 -16.69 12.22
CA PHE A 46 0.75 -18.05 12.77
C PHE A 46 1.23 -19.07 11.74
N THR A 47 1.01 -18.84 10.45
CA THR A 47 1.25 -19.86 9.41
C THR A 47 2.37 -19.54 8.43
N ALA A 48 2.86 -18.29 8.37
CA ALA A 48 3.93 -17.94 7.44
C ALA A 48 5.22 -18.71 7.80
N ALA A 49 5.89 -19.25 6.77
CA ALA A 49 7.11 -20.04 6.95
C ALA A 49 8.27 -19.20 7.51
N ASP A 50 8.36 -17.94 7.08
CA ASP A 50 9.39 -16.97 7.48
C ASP A 50 8.87 -15.52 7.27
N PRO A 51 9.62 -14.49 7.70
CA PRO A 51 9.23 -13.09 7.54
C PRO A 51 9.12 -12.61 6.09
N VAL A 52 9.87 -13.21 5.15
CA VAL A 52 9.75 -12.88 3.71
C VAL A 52 8.44 -13.43 3.17
N ALA A 53 8.07 -14.66 3.53
CA ALA A 53 6.77 -15.24 3.23
C ALA A 53 5.64 -14.40 3.84
N ASN A 54 5.76 -13.98 5.10
CA ASN A 54 4.77 -13.13 5.77
C ASN A 54 4.50 -11.83 4.97
N MET A 55 5.56 -11.13 4.56
CA MET A 55 5.43 -9.91 3.77
C MET A 55 4.84 -10.17 2.38
N THR A 56 5.32 -11.19 1.67
CA THR A 56 4.98 -11.39 0.26
C THR A 56 3.65 -12.12 0.03
N GLU A 57 3.20 -12.93 1.00
CA GLU A 57 1.91 -13.61 0.96
C GLU A 57 0.76 -12.75 1.52
N HIS A 58 1.07 -11.72 2.32
CA HIS A 58 0.08 -10.71 2.67
C HIS A 58 -0.42 -10.01 1.40
N ARG A 59 -1.73 -9.80 1.31
CA ARG A 59 -2.41 -9.31 0.09
C ARG A 59 -2.32 -10.23 -1.13
N SER A 60 -2.30 -11.53 -0.88
CA SER A 60 -2.34 -12.56 -1.94
C SER A 60 -3.76 -13.06 -2.24
N PHE A 61 -4.09 -14.31 -1.93
CA PHE A 61 -5.36 -14.95 -2.23
C PHE A 61 -6.57 -14.21 -1.64
N SER A 62 -6.41 -13.63 -0.46
CA SER A 62 -7.39 -12.81 0.27
C SER A 62 -7.79 -11.53 -0.48
N HIS A 63 -6.95 -11.06 -1.41
CA HIS A 63 -7.11 -9.83 -2.17
C HIS A 63 -7.32 -10.07 -3.67
N SER A 64 -7.48 -11.33 -4.08
CA SER A 64 -7.63 -11.70 -5.48
C SER A 64 -8.99 -11.30 -6.05
N LEU A 65 -8.99 -10.62 -7.19
CA LEU A 65 -10.19 -10.30 -7.95
C LEU A 65 -10.81 -11.54 -8.61
N LEU A 66 -10.08 -12.66 -8.68
CA LEU A 66 -10.59 -13.94 -9.15
C LEU A 66 -11.25 -14.74 -8.03
N VAL A 67 -10.97 -14.45 -6.75
CA VAL A 67 -11.46 -15.20 -5.57
C VAL A 67 -12.55 -14.43 -4.83
N LEU A 68 -12.31 -13.16 -4.50
CA LEU A 68 -13.20 -12.36 -3.66
C LEU A 68 -14.65 -12.27 -4.17
N PRO A 69 -14.93 -12.13 -5.48
CA PRO A 69 -16.30 -12.12 -5.97
C PRO A 69 -17.08 -13.40 -5.65
N TRP A 70 -16.42 -14.56 -5.59
CA TRP A 70 -17.05 -15.83 -5.23
C TRP A 70 -17.27 -15.95 -3.72
N VAL A 71 -16.30 -15.50 -2.92
CA VAL A 71 -16.45 -15.41 -1.46
C VAL A 71 -17.61 -14.48 -1.10
N ALA A 72 -17.68 -13.33 -1.74
CA ALA A 72 -18.75 -12.35 -1.56
C ALA A 72 -20.12 -12.91 -1.98
N ALA A 73 -20.19 -13.62 -3.12
CA ALA A 73 -21.41 -14.30 -3.57
C ALA A 73 -21.84 -15.42 -2.60
N LEU A 74 -20.89 -16.18 -2.04
CA LEU A 74 -21.16 -17.21 -1.03
C LEU A 74 -21.71 -16.59 0.26
N ILE A 75 -21.08 -15.54 0.78
CA ILE A 75 -21.55 -14.80 1.97
C ILE A 75 -22.99 -14.31 1.73
N TRP A 76 -23.23 -13.65 0.60
CA TRP A 76 -24.56 -13.19 0.22
C TRP A 76 -25.57 -14.35 0.14
N TRP A 77 -25.21 -15.45 -0.51
CA TRP A 77 -26.08 -16.62 -0.67
C TRP A 77 -26.45 -17.23 0.68
N LEU A 78 -25.48 -17.38 1.61
CA LEU A 78 -25.72 -17.88 2.96
C LEU A 78 -26.73 -17.00 3.72
N PHE A 79 -26.54 -15.68 3.72
CA PHE A 79 -27.45 -14.74 4.36
C PHE A 79 -28.82 -14.65 3.69
N LYS A 80 -28.90 -14.90 2.37
CA LYS A 80 -30.17 -14.96 1.63
C LYS A 80 -30.91 -16.28 1.91
N ARG A 81 -30.20 -17.41 1.96
CA ARG A 81 -30.79 -18.76 2.06
C ARG A 81 -31.21 -19.10 3.47
N PHE A 82 -30.37 -18.77 4.45
CA PHE A 82 -30.56 -19.15 5.86
C PHE A 82 -30.93 -17.95 6.74
N GLY A 83 -30.77 -16.73 6.25
CA GLY A 83 -31.16 -15.52 6.98
C GLY A 83 -32.58 -15.07 6.64
N ASN A 84 -33.42 -14.84 7.66
CA ASN A 84 -34.69 -14.12 7.53
C ASN A 84 -34.50 -12.59 7.70
N GLY A 85 -33.30 -12.09 7.37
CA GLY A 85 -32.85 -10.75 7.69
C GLY A 85 -32.89 -9.76 6.52
N ARG A 86 -32.10 -8.69 6.64
CA ARG A 86 -32.04 -7.58 5.67
C ARG A 86 -31.62 -7.99 4.26
N VAL A 87 -30.78 -9.02 4.14
CA VAL A 87 -30.34 -9.58 2.86
C VAL A 87 -31.51 -10.21 2.11
N ALA A 88 -32.33 -11.04 2.78
CA ALA A 88 -33.53 -11.63 2.18
C ALA A 88 -34.59 -10.58 1.78
N GLN A 89 -34.69 -9.47 2.53
CA GLN A 89 -35.62 -8.37 2.22
C GLN A 89 -35.22 -7.55 0.98
N SER A 90 -33.92 -7.47 0.65
CA SER A 90 -33.45 -6.73 -0.53
C SER A 90 -32.22 -7.41 -1.15
N PRO A 91 -32.40 -8.60 -1.75
CA PRO A 91 -31.29 -9.48 -2.11
C PRO A 91 -30.38 -8.85 -3.16
N LEU A 92 -30.92 -8.17 -4.17
CA LEU A 92 -30.10 -7.58 -5.22
C LEU A 92 -29.22 -6.43 -4.71
N ARG A 93 -29.76 -5.56 -3.84
CA ARG A 93 -28.99 -4.44 -3.28
C ARG A 93 -27.91 -4.94 -2.33
N TRP A 94 -28.22 -5.95 -1.52
CA TRP A 94 -27.23 -6.56 -0.63
C TRP A 94 -26.19 -7.39 -1.35
N PHE A 95 -26.51 -7.99 -2.50
CA PHE A 95 -25.52 -8.63 -3.35
C PHE A 95 -24.43 -7.62 -3.72
N TRP A 96 -24.81 -6.50 -4.32
CA TRP A 96 -23.85 -5.47 -4.72
C TRP A 96 -23.16 -4.78 -3.54
N ALA A 97 -23.86 -4.59 -2.41
CA ALA A 97 -23.24 -4.05 -1.20
C ALA A 97 -22.11 -4.94 -0.69
N ILE A 98 -22.30 -6.26 -0.67
CA ILE A 98 -21.29 -7.23 -0.22
C ILE A 98 -20.17 -7.36 -1.27
N GLN A 99 -20.52 -7.49 -2.56
CA GLN A 99 -19.54 -7.56 -3.66
C GLN A 99 -18.60 -6.35 -3.62
N LEU A 100 -19.15 -5.14 -3.61
CA LEU A 100 -18.35 -3.92 -3.72
C LEU A 100 -17.61 -3.59 -2.43
N ALA A 101 -18.16 -3.91 -1.24
CA ALA A 101 -17.40 -3.76 0.00
C ALA A 101 -16.12 -4.61 0.02
N LEU A 102 -16.17 -5.82 -0.55
CA LEU A 102 -15.00 -6.71 -0.64
C LEU A 102 -14.07 -6.38 -1.81
N VAL A 103 -14.61 -6.06 -3.00
CA VAL A 103 -13.81 -5.80 -4.20
C VAL A 103 -13.13 -4.44 -4.18
N THR A 104 -13.73 -3.42 -3.57
CA THR A 104 -13.12 -2.08 -3.51
C THR A 104 -11.89 -2.03 -2.60
N HIS A 105 -11.79 -2.94 -1.62
CA HIS A 105 -10.63 -3.05 -0.74
C HIS A 105 -9.31 -3.31 -1.49
N PRO A 106 -9.14 -4.43 -2.22
CA PRO A 106 -7.89 -4.71 -2.93
C PRO A 106 -7.66 -3.73 -4.09
N LEU A 107 -8.72 -3.17 -4.68
CA LEU A 107 -8.59 -2.12 -5.68
C LEU A 107 -7.97 -0.86 -5.07
N LEU A 108 -8.40 -0.43 -3.88
CA LEU A 108 -7.78 0.69 -3.18
C LEU A 108 -6.33 0.38 -2.80
N ASP A 109 -6.05 -0.83 -2.33
CA ASP A 109 -4.69 -1.24 -2.00
C ASP A 109 -3.74 -1.22 -3.19
N ALA A 110 -4.25 -1.52 -4.39
CA ALA A 110 -3.49 -1.44 -5.62
C ALA A 110 -3.02 -0.01 -5.96
N PHE A 111 -3.60 1.04 -5.35
CA PHE A 111 -3.10 2.41 -5.48
C PHE A 111 -1.94 2.72 -4.49
N THR A 112 -1.60 1.81 -3.58
CA THR A 112 -0.45 1.97 -2.67
C THR A 112 0.83 1.33 -3.22
N VAL A 113 1.96 1.58 -2.55
CA VAL A 113 3.29 1.07 -2.95
C VAL A 113 3.56 -0.38 -2.50
N TYR A 114 2.79 -0.91 -1.55
CA TYR A 114 3.05 -2.20 -0.91
C TYR A 114 3.14 -3.36 -1.92
N GLY A 115 2.14 -3.45 -2.81
CA GLY A 115 2.01 -4.53 -3.79
C GLY A 115 0.83 -5.46 -3.45
N THR A 116 -0.19 -5.48 -4.30
CA THR A 116 -1.39 -6.32 -4.13
C THR A 116 -1.48 -7.36 -5.25
N GLN A 117 -1.63 -8.64 -4.92
CA GLN A 117 -1.69 -9.72 -5.93
C GLN A 117 -3.12 -9.90 -6.48
N LEU A 118 -3.63 -8.89 -7.19
CA LEU A 118 -5.00 -8.87 -7.74
C LEU A 118 -5.36 -10.11 -8.59
N TRP A 119 -4.37 -10.69 -9.24
CA TRP A 119 -4.54 -11.79 -10.21
C TRP A 119 -4.12 -13.15 -9.68
N TRP A 120 -3.93 -13.31 -8.36
CA TRP A 120 -3.65 -14.61 -7.77
C TRP A 120 -4.75 -15.62 -8.20
N PRO A 121 -4.40 -16.84 -8.66
CA PRO A 121 -3.11 -17.52 -8.56
C PRO A 121 -2.18 -17.39 -9.78
N LEU A 122 -2.46 -16.51 -10.75
CA LEU A 122 -1.62 -16.35 -11.96
C LEU A 122 -0.21 -15.78 -11.66
N ARG A 123 -0.01 -15.24 -10.46
CA ARG A 123 1.25 -14.71 -9.91
C ARG A 123 2.08 -13.80 -10.86
N PRO A 124 1.48 -12.82 -11.59
CA PRO A 124 2.29 -11.72 -12.12
C PRO A 124 2.87 -10.90 -10.96
N HIS A 125 3.78 -9.97 -11.25
CA HIS A 125 4.26 -9.04 -10.23
C HIS A 125 3.10 -8.34 -9.51
N PRO A 126 3.15 -8.19 -8.17
CA PRO A 126 2.11 -7.50 -7.41
C PRO A 126 1.82 -6.10 -7.97
N THR A 127 0.56 -5.69 -7.97
CA THR A 127 0.13 -4.37 -8.48
C THR A 127 0.49 -3.30 -7.47
N MET A 128 1.21 -2.25 -7.89
CA MET A 128 1.62 -1.13 -7.05
C MET A 128 1.53 0.21 -7.79
N GLY A 129 0.32 0.76 -7.89
CA GLY A 129 0.06 2.06 -8.51
C GLY A 129 0.81 3.20 -7.80
N SER A 130 0.99 3.10 -6.49
CA SER A 130 1.79 4.05 -5.68
C SER A 130 1.39 5.52 -5.91
N SER A 131 0.10 5.81 -5.96
CA SER A 131 -0.44 7.17 -6.16
C SER A 131 -1.00 7.80 -4.89
N VAL A 132 -1.17 7.01 -3.83
CA VAL A 132 -1.60 7.44 -2.50
C VAL A 132 -0.82 6.67 -1.44
N PHE A 133 -0.53 7.33 -0.32
CA PHE A 133 0.21 6.70 0.78
C PHE A 133 -0.68 5.74 1.56
N ILE A 134 -0.07 4.76 2.26
CA ILE A 134 -0.80 3.71 3.01
C ILE A 134 -1.74 4.32 4.06
N ILE A 135 -1.35 5.43 4.68
CA ILE A 135 -2.16 6.22 5.61
C ILE A 135 -2.33 7.62 5.01
N ASP A 136 -3.48 7.91 4.42
CA ASP A 136 -3.75 9.20 3.77
C ASP A 136 -5.05 9.83 4.31
N PRO A 137 -4.94 10.76 5.27
CA PRO A 137 -6.10 11.44 5.85
C PRO A 137 -6.93 12.20 4.83
N GLY A 138 -6.33 12.69 3.74
CA GLY A 138 -7.01 13.42 2.67
C GLY A 138 -8.01 12.53 1.91
N TYR A 139 -7.71 11.24 1.76
CA TYR A 139 -8.65 10.25 1.26
C TYR A 139 -9.70 9.86 2.31
N THR A 140 -9.26 9.53 3.53
CA THR A 140 -10.11 8.92 4.57
C THR A 140 -11.16 9.87 5.14
N VAL A 141 -10.85 11.17 5.26
CA VAL A 141 -11.71 12.14 5.96
C VAL A 141 -13.10 12.26 5.33
N TRP A 142 -13.19 12.24 4.00
CA TRP A 142 -14.47 12.35 3.29
C TRP A 142 -15.38 11.16 3.57
N LEU A 143 -14.80 9.95 3.55
CA LEU A 143 -15.51 8.70 3.85
C LEU A 143 -15.95 8.65 5.30
N LEU A 144 -15.08 9.04 6.23
CA LEU A 144 -15.38 9.09 7.66
C LEU A 144 -16.55 10.05 7.95
N LEU A 145 -16.48 11.28 7.44
CA LEU A 145 -17.55 12.28 7.57
C LEU A 145 -18.84 11.76 6.94
N GLY A 146 -18.77 11.14 5.76
CA GLY A 146 -19.90 10.54 5.08
C GLY A 146 -20.60 9.47 5.93
N CYS A 147 -19.82 8.53 6.47
CA CYS A 147 -20.30 7.46 7.35
C CYS A 147 -20.93 8.00 8.64
N VAL A 148 -20.28 8.95 9.32
CA VAL A 148 -20.78 9.56 10.55
C VAL A 148 -22.10 10.29 10.31
N LEU A 149 -22.17 11.15 9.29
CA LEU A 149 -23.39 11.88 8.95
C LEU A 149 -24.52 10.93 8.55
N ALA A 150 -24.23 9.90 7.75
CA ALA A 150 -25.20 8.90 7.33
C ALA A 150 -25.73 8.05 8.50
N TRP A 151 -24.89 7.77 9.50
CA TRP A 151 -25.29 7.07 10.72
C TRP A 151 -26.40 7.81 11.48
N PHE A 152 -26.27 9.13 11.61
CA PHE A 152 -27.27 9.97 12.26
C PHE A 152 -28.48 10.26 11.37
N GLY A 153 -28.27 10.35 10.05
CA GLY A 153 -29.34 10.55 9.07
C GLY A 153 -30.28 9.35 8.89
N ARG A 154 -29.89 8.15 9.32
CA ARG A 154 -30.72 6.93 9.31
C ARG A 154 -31.33 6.68 7.92
N ALA A 155 -32.66 6.63 7.78
CA ALA A 155 -33.35 6.40 6.51
C ALA A 155 -33.63 7.67 5.70
N ARG A 156 -33.23 8.86 6.18
CA ARG A 156 -33.50 10.12 5.48
C ARG A 156 -32.81 10.14 4.10
N PRO A 157 -33.42 10.75 3.06
CA PRO A 157 -32.84 10.78 1.72
C PRO A 157 -31.47 11.46 1.65
N TRP A 158 -31.26 12.54 2.43
CA TRP A 158 -30.00 13.29 2.43
C TRP A 158 -28.79 12.44 2.86
N ALA A 159 -28.99 11.43 3.71
CA ALA A 159 -27.89 10.55 4.13
C ALA A 159 -27.31 9.74 2.97
N GLY A 160 -28.14 9.36 1.99
CA GLY A 160 -27.66 8.73 0.75
C GLY A 160 -26.85 9.70 -0.11
N LYS A 161 -27.30 10.96 -0.20
CA LYS A 161 -26.58 12.02 -0.95
C LYS A 161 -25.22 12.31 -0.34
N VAL A 162 -25.13 12.37 0.99
CA VAL A 162 -23.87 12.58 1.70
C VAL A 162 -22.89 11.42 1.49
N LEU A 163 -23.35 10.17 1.52
CA LEU A 163 -22.51 9.01 1.17
C LEU A 163 -22.03 9.07 -0.28
N GLY A 164 -22.92 9.44 -1.22
CA GLY A 164 -22.55 9.63 -2.62
C GLY A 164 -21.50 10.74 -2.81
N ALA A 165 -21.65 11.86 -2.11
CA ALA A 165 -20.66 12.94 -2.12
C ALA A 165 -19.32 12.51 -1.52
N ALA A 166 -19.33 11.80 -0.39
CA ALA A 166 -18.12 11.26 0.23
C ALA A 166 -17.35 10.33 -0.72
N LEU A 167 -18.07 9.39 -1.36
CA LEU A 167 -17.50 8.50 -2.37
C LEU A 167 -16.93 9.31 -3.55
N LEU A 168 -17.69 10.28 -4.08
CA LEU A 168 -17.23 11.15 -5.17
C LEU A 168 -15.94 11.89 -4.83
N PHE A 169 -15.87 12.55 -3.67
CA PHE A 169 -14.66 13.29 -3.25
C PHE A 169 -13.47 12.35 -3.03
N SER A 170 -13.68 11.21 -2.37
CA SER A 170 -12.61 10.21 -2.18
C SER A 170 -12.10 9.62 -3.50
N SER A 171 -12.99 9.32 -4.46
CA SER A 171 -12.60 8.86 -5.80
C SER A 171 -11.92 9.95 -6.61
N GLY A 172 -12.38 11.20 -6.49
CA GLY A 172 -11.72 12.37 -7.08
C GLY A 172 -10.30 12.56 -6.54
N TYR A 173 -10.09 12.34 -5.24
CA TYR A 173 -8.76 12.38 -4.63
C TYR A 173 -7.82 11.30 -5.17
N LEU A 174 -8.30 10.07 -5.42
CA LEU A 174 -7.51 9.04 -6.11
C LEU A 174 -7.16 9.45 -7.54
N GLY A 175 -8.12 10.04 -8.26
CA GLY A 175 -7.89 10.59 -9.60
C GLY A 175 -6.82 11.68 -9.61
N TRP A 176 -6.88 12.59 -8.63
CA TRP A 176 -5.82 13.58 -8.41
C TRP A 176 -4.46 12.93 -8.14
N GLY A 177 -4.40 11.91 -7.26
CA GLY A 177 -3.16 11.18 -6.97
C GLY A 177 -2.50 10.59 -8.21
N LEU A 178 -3.28 10.09 -9.17
CA LEU A 178 -2.76 9.61 -10.47
C LEU A 178 -2.18 10.75 -11.32
N ILE A 179 -2.84 11.92 -11.35
CA ILE A 179 -2.35 13.09 -12.08
C ILE A 179 -1.06 13.61 -11.45
N ALA A 180 -1.05 13.76 -10.13
CA ALA A 180 0.10 14.15 -9.33
C ALA A 180 1.30 13.21 -9.59
N LYS A 181 1.05 11.90 -9.56
CA LYS A 181 2.05 10.89 -9.92
C LYS A 181 2.63 11.10 -11.32
N ALA A 182 1.76 11.28 -12.32
CA ALA A 182 2.21 11.48 -13.71
C ALA A 182 3.08 12.74 -13.87
N GLN A 183 2.77 13.82 -13.16
CA GLN A 183 3.59 15.04 -13.15
C GLN A 183 4.99 14.79 -12.55
N VAL A 184 5.05 14.06 -11.44
CA VAL A 184 6.31 13.70 -10.78
C VAL A 184 7.14 12.76 -11.65
N ASP A 185 6.51 11.73 -12.21
CA ASP A 185 7.19 10.76 -13.09
C ASP A 185 7.79 11.44 -14.32
N TRP A 186 7.10 12.44 -14.89
CA TRP A 186 7.64 13.24 -16.00
C TRP A 186 8.85 14.07 -15.59
N ALA A 187 8.79 14.78 -14.45
CA ALA A 187 9.91 15.57 -13.95
C ALA A 187 11.13 14.69 -13.58
N ALA A 188 10.87 13.52 -13.01
CA ALA A 188 11.89 12.52 -12.71
C ALA A 188 12.55 12.00 -13.99
N GLN A 189 11.76 11.66 -15.01
CA GLN A 189 12.27 11.16 -16.28
C GLN A 189 13.25 12.16 -16.92
N GLN A 190 12.92 13.45 -16.92
CA GLN A 190 13.79 14.49 -17.47
C GLN A 190 15.11 14.61 -16.71
N SER A 191 15.01 14.66 -15.38
CA SER A 191 16.16 14.86 -14.51
C SER A 191 17.09 13.64 -14.52
N LEU A 192 16.53 12.44 -14.55
CA LEU A 192 17.29 11.18 -14.63
C LEU A 192 17.89 10.98 -16.02
N ALA A 193 17.20 11.37 -17.11
CA ALA A 193 17.77 11.33 -18.45
C ALA A 193 19.02 12.23 -18.57
N ALA A 194 19.00 13.42 -17.96
CA ALA A 194 20.16 14.31 -17.91
C ALA A 194 21.38 13.70 -17.17
N MET A 195 21.14 12.75 -16.26
CA MET A 195 22.17 12.00 -15.54
C MET A 195 22.58 10.69 -16.25
N GLY A 196 22.06 10.40 -17.44
CA GLY A 196 22.28 9.12 -18.13
C GLY A 196 21.48 7.94 -17.55
N LEU A 197 20.47 8.21 -16.72
CA LEU A 197 19.58 7.24 -16.05
C LEU A 197 18.15 7.25 -16.63
N GLY A 198 18.01 7.67 -17.89
CA GLY A 198 16.73 7.81 -18.58
C GLY A 198 15.92 6.51 -18.72
N ASP A 199 16.59 5.36 -18.72
CA ASP A 199 15.93 4.04 -18.80
C ASP A 199 16.04 3.24 -17.49
N ALA A 200 16.58 3.85 -16.43
CA ALA A 200 16.72 3.20 -15.14
C ALA A 200 15.35 2.78 -14.57
N PRO A 201 15.18 1.52 -14.11
CA PRO A 201 13.98 1.12 -13.38
C PRO A 201 13.72 2.06 -12.22
N ARG A 202 12.50 2.58 -12.12
CA ARG A 202 12.12 3.57 -11.12
C ARG A 202 10.70 3.39 -10.60
N PHE A 203 10.44 3.94 -9.42
CA PHE A 203 9.09 4.17 -8.93
C PHE A 203 9.02 5.52 -8.22
N SER A 204 7.82 6.08 -8.21
CA SER A 204 7.47 7.24 -7.39
C SER A 204 6.41 6.86 -6.38
N VAL A 205 6.46 7.47 -5.20
CA VAL A 205 5.51 7.25 -4.11
C VAL A 205 5.28 8.58 -3.38
N PRO A 206 4.04 8.91 -3.02
CA PRO A 206 3.80 10.08 -2.17
C PRO A 206 4.39 9.85 -0.78
N MET A 207 4.88 10.92 -0.18
CA MET A 207 5.36 10.92 1.19
C MET A 207 4.20 10.74 2.19
N PRO A 208 4.46 10.27 3.42
CA PRO A 208 3.42 10.03 4.41
C PRO A 208 2.38 11.15 4.56
N PHE A 209 1.10 10.75 4.63
CA PHE A 209 -0.06 11.59 4.95
C PHE A 209 -0.48 12.63 3.90
N ASN A 210 0.12 12.67 2.72
CA ASN A 210 -0.22 13.68 1.70
C ASN A 210 0.05 13.19 0.27
N THR A 211 -0.44 13.93 -0.72
CA THR A 211 -0.18 13.71 -2.16
C THR A 211 0.55 14.88 -2.81
N LEU A 212 1.22 15.73 -2.02
CA LEU A 212 1.88 16.96 -2.48
C LEU A 212 3.40 16.83 -2.57
N LEU A 213 4.02 16.07 -1.67
CA LEU A 213 5.44 15.75 -1.70
C LEU A 213 5.62 14.28 -2.06
N TRP A 214 6.54 14.03 -2.99
CA TRP A 214 6.76 12.71 -3.56
C TRP A 214 8.23 12.34 -3.49
N ARG A 215 8.48 11.05 -3.28
CA ARG A 215 9.80 10.47 -3.39
C ARG A 215 9.88 9.65 -4.67
N VAL A 216 11.00 9.76 -5.36
CA VAL A 216 11.35 8.97 -6.53
C VAL A 216 12.61 8.19 -6.24
N VAL A 217 12.59 6.90 -6.52
CA VAL A 217 13.75 6.01 -6.42
C VAL A 217 14.04 5.42 -7.79
N ALA A 218 15.29 5.47 -8.22
CA ALA A 218 15.73 4.85 -9.47
C ALA A 218 16.97 3.97 -9.23
N MET A 219 16.95 2.76 -9.79
CA MET A 219 18.06 1.81 -9.65
C MET A 219 19.22 2.20 -10.58
N THR A 220 20.46 2.04 -10.13
CA THR A 220 21.67 2.34 -10.90
C THR A 220 22.61 1.13 -10.96
N PRO A 221 23.63 1.12 -11.84
CA PRO A 221 24.59 0.03 -11.91
C PRO A 221 25.42 -0.21 -10.65
N ASN A 222 25.44 0.74 -9.69
CA ASN A 222 26.21 0.69 -8.45
C ASN A 222 25.33 0.78 -7.19
N GLY A 223 24.00 0.89 -7.35
CA GLY A 223 23.08 1.10 -6.24
C GLY A 223 21.76 1.70 -6.69
N TYR A 224 21.40 2.84 -6.11
CA TYR A 224 20.17 3.55 -6.44
C TYR A 224 20.32 5.04 -6.14
N VAL A 225 19.42 5.85 -6.69
CA VAL A 225 19.31 7.26 -6.37
C VAL A 225 17.93 7.57 -5.82
N VAL A 226 17.86 8.52 -4.89
CA VAL A 226 16.62 9.00 -4.27
C VAL A 226 16.49 10.49 -4.51
N GLY A 227 15.31 10.95 -4.91
CA GLY A 227 15.02 12.36 -5.09
C GLY A 227 13.59 12.69 -4.67
N ASP A 228 13.44 13.82 -3.99
CA ASP A 228 12.14 14.31 -3.56
C ASP A 228 11.64 15.44 -4.47
N ARG A 229 10.33 15.48 -4.70
CA ARG A 229 9.67 16.54 -5.46
C ARG A 229 8.39 17.00 -4.77
N SER A 230 8.34 18.28 -4.42
CA SER A 230 7.10 18.97 -4.07
C SER A 230 6.39 19.46 -5.32
N LEU A 231 5.09 19.16 -5.43
CA LEU A 231 4.21 19.72 -6.47
C LEU A 231 3.86 21.19 -6.24
N VAL A 232 4.17 21.73 -5.06
CA VAL A 232 3.87 23.12 -4.70
C VAL A 232 5.11 24.00 -4.84
N ALA A 233 6.25 23.57 -4.29
CA ALA A 233 7.44 24.41 -4.16
C ALA A 233 8.49 24.19 -5.26
N ASP A 234 8.54 23.00 -5.88
CA ASP A 234 9.63 22.66 -6.80
C ASP A 234 9.24 22.96 -8.25
N HIS A 235 9.94 23.92 -8.86
CA HIS A 235 9.75 24.29 -10.28
C HIS A 235 10.90 23.84 -11.20
N GLY A 236 12.06 23.53 -10.63
CA GLY A 236 13.26 23.12 -11.38
C GLY A 236 13.42 21.60 -11.56
N PRO A 237 14.57 21.18 -12.12
CA PRO A 237 14.97 19.78 -12.16
C PRO A 237 15.02 19.14 -10.77
N MET A 238 14.70 17.86 -10.70
CA MET A 238 14.81 17.10 -9.46
C MET A 238 16.28 16.87 -9.11
N ARG A 239 16.59 16.99 -7.82
CA ARG A 239 17.91 16.65 -7.27
C ARG A 239 17.86 15.22 -6.74
N PHE A 240 18.86 14.43 -7.12
CA PHE A 240 18.97 13.02 -6.74
C PHE A 240 20.24 12.79 -5.94
N GLU A 241 20.11 12.11 -4.80
CA GLU A 241 21.21 11.65 -3.97
C GLU A 241 21.47 10.17 -4.26
N GLY A 242 22.76 9.80 -4.34
CA GLY A 242 23.18 8.44 -4.67
C GLY A 242 23.50 7.61 -3.43
N HIS A 243 23.01 6.38 -3.43
CA HIS A 243 23.23 5.41 -2.35
C HIS A 243 23.81 4.12 -2.93
N ALA A 244 24.81 3.58 -2.25
CA ALA A 244 25.47 2.35 -2.65
C ALA A 244 24.62 1.10 -2.34
N SER A 245 24.79 0.06 -3.15
CA SER A 245 24.23 -1.27 -2.91
C SER A 245 25.28 -2.31 -3.30
N ASN A 246 25.38 -3.39 -2.53
CA ASN A 246 26.28 -4.50 -2.85
C ASN A 246 25.66 -5.42 -3.92
N LEU A 247 25.67 -4.94 -5.17
CA LEU A 247 25.09 -5.65 -6.31
C LEU A 247 25.87 -6.92 -6.69
N GLN A 248 27.14 -7.02 -6.30
CA GLN A 248 27.90 -8.25 -6.44
C GLN A 248 27.29 -9.35 -5.56
N ALA A 249 27.14 -9.08 -4.26
CA ALA A 249 26.53 -10.02 -3.33
C ALA A 249 25.11 -10.42 -3.77
N LEU A 250 24.30 -9.46 -4.24
CA LEU A 250 22.96 -9.74 -4.76
C LEU A 250 22.98 -10.68 -5.98
N ARG A 251 23.94 -10.49 -6.90
CA ARG A 251 24.08 -11.36 -8.09
C ARG A 251 24.54 -12.76 -7.72
N GLU A 252 25.48 -12.89 -6.79
CA GLU A 252 25.99 -14.18 -6.30
C GLU A 252 24.89 -14.96 -5.57
N ALA A 253 24.04 -14.26 -4.80
CA ALA A 253 22.94 -14.84 -4.03
C ALA A 253 21.64 -15.06 -4.83
N ARG A 254 21.60 -14.76 -6.15
CA ARG A 254 20.37 -14.82 -6.98
C ARG A 254 19.63 -16.17 -7.00
N ALA A 255 20.33 -17.25 -6.66
CA ALA A 255 19.76 -18.60 -6.63
C ALA A 255 19.04 -18.91 -5.30
N ILE A 256 19.20 -18.05 -4.28
CA ILE A 256 18.58 -18.23 -2.98
C ILE A 256 17.07 -17.95 -3.09
N PRO A 257 16.20 -18.86 -2.60
CA PRO A 257 14.74 -18.72 -2.75
C PRO A 257 14.18 -17.40 -2.23
N ALA A 258 14.62 -16.95 -1.04
CA ALA A 258 14.19 -15.68 -0.47
C ALA A 258 14.55 -14.48 -1.34
N VAL A 259 15.72 -14.51 -2.00
CA VAL A 259 16.16 -13.45 -2.93
C VAL A 259 15.25 -13.40 -4.16
N GLN A 260 14.90 -14.57 -4.73
CA GLN A 260 13.99 -14.65 -5.88
C GLN A 260 12.58 -14.18 -5.53
N GLN A 261 12.09 -14.57 -4.36
CA GLN A 261 10.77 -14.17 -3.85
C GLN A 261 10.69 -12.66 -3.63
N LEU A 262 11.71 -12.07 -3.00
CA LEU A 262 11.81 -10.61 -2.84
C LEU A 262 11.91 -9.91 -4.19
N GLN A 263 12.79 -10.38 -5.08
CA GLN A 263 12.96 -9.79 -6.42
C GLN A 263 11.66 -9.82 -7.23
N TRP A 264 10.90 -10.91 -7.16
CA TRP A 264 9.57 -10.98 -7.74
C TRP A 264 8.60 -10.03 -7.05
N PHE A 265 8.56 -9.98 -5.72
CA PHE A 265 7.57 -9.16 -5.02
C PHE A 265 7.82 -7.65 -5.22
N ASN A 266 9.06 -7.21 -5.09
CA ASN A 266 9.46 -5.80 -5.14
C ASN A 266 9.93 -5.33 -6.52
N ARG A 267 9.90 -6.19 -7.54
CA ARG A 267 10.38 -5.89 -8.92
C ARG A 267 11.85 -5.46 -8.99
N GLY A 268 12.66 -5.90 -8.04
CA GLY A 268 14.08 -5.55 -7.93
C GLY A 268 14.38 -4.23 -7.21
N PHE A 269 13.37 -3.53 -6.67
CA PHE A 269 13.57 -2.29 -5.88
C PHE A 269 14.05 -2.60 -4.46
N MET A 270 15.31 -3.05 -4.35
CA MET A 270 15.94 -3.37 -3.07
C MET A 270 17.40 -2.96 -3.01
N ARG A 271 17.84 -2.59 -1.80
CA ARG A 271 19.25 -2.43 -1.46
C ARG A 271 19.79 -3.74 -0.90
N ALA A 272 21.00 -4.10 -1.30
CA ALA A 272 21.76 -5.20 -0.72
C ALA A 272 22.92 -4.65 0.11
N GLN A 273 23.10 -5.15 1.32
CA GLN A 273 24.21 -4.82 2.20
C GLN A 273 24.81 -6.10 2.76
N VAL A 274 26.11 -6.07 3.04
CA VAL A 274 26.79 -7.13 3.77
C VAL A 274 27.16 -6.57 5.13
N VAL A 275 26.55 -7.11 6.18
CA VAL A 275 26.75 -6.67 7.56
C VAL A 275 27.14 -7.91 8.35
N ASP A 276 28.32 -7.87 8.99
CA ASP A 276 28.84 -8.99 9.79
C ASP A 276 28.83 -10.35 9.08
N GLY A 277 29.14 -10.35 7.77
CA GLY A 277 29.13 -11.55 6.95
C GLY A 277 27.74 -12.03 6.51
N GLN A 278 26.67 -11.30 6.85
CA GLN A 278 25.31 -11.62 6.47
C GLN A 278 24.82 -10.71 5.32
N LEU A 279 24.05 -11.28 4.39
CA LEU A 279 23.41 -10.54 3.31
C LEU A 279 22.06 -10.00 3.79
N VAL A 280 21.96 -8.68 3.89
CA VAL A 280 20.75 -7.94 4.25
C VAL A 280 20.13 -7.33 3.00
N LEU A 281 18.86 -7.63 2.74
CA LEU A 281 18.07 -7.05 1.66
C LEU A 281 17.00 -6.12 2.22
N SER A 282 17.05 -4.84 1.82
CA SER A 282 16.09 -3.81 2.20
C SER A 282 15.14 -3.50 1.05
N ASP A 283 13.83 -3.60 1.24
CA ASP A 283 12.84 -3.15 0.24
C ASP A 283 12.76 -1.62 0.22
N LEU A 284 13.18 -1.01 -0.90
CA LEU A 284 13.28 0.45 -1.03
C LEU A 284 11.93 1.15 -1.07
N ARG A 285 10.85 0.40 -1.33
CA ARG A 285 9.50 0.95 -1.49
C ARG A 285 8.89 1.47 -0.20
N MET A 286 9.34 0.97 0.95
CA MET A 286 8.69 1.19 2.24
C MET A 286 9.70 1.61 3.31
N GLY A 287 9.50 2.81 3.87
CA GLY A 287 10.45 3.48 4.75
C GLY A 287 11.22 4.58 4.00
N LEU A 288 12.18 5.22 4.65
CA LEU A 288 12.98 6.35 4.13
C LEU A 288 14.45 6.11 4.45
N GLU A 289 15.36 6.43 3.54
CA GLU A 289 16.79 6.27 3.79
C GLU A 289 17.20 6.99 5.11
N PRO A 290 18.03 6.38 5.97
CA PRO A 290 18.62 5.03 5.88
C PRO A 290 17.72 3.86 6.36
N ASP A 291 16.55 4.17 6.92
CA ASP A 291 15.68 3.27 7.68
C ASP A 291 14.48 2.77 6.85
N TYR A 292 14.65 1.59 6.24
CA TYR A 292 13.56 0.89 5.56
C TYR A 292 12.76 0.00 6.52
N THR A 293 11.46 -0.15 6.27
CA THR A 293 10.57 -0.95 7.13
C THR A 293 10.84 -2.45 7.01
N PHE A 294 11.24 -2.90 5.83
CA PHE A 294 11.45 -4.30 5.51
C PHE A 294 12.92 -4.53 5.15
N ASN A 295 13.69 -4.96 6.15
CA ASN A 295 15.07 -5.43 5.99
C ASN A 295 15.10 -6.90 6.38
N PHE A 296 15.66 -7.74 5.53
CA PHE A 296 15.74 -9.18 5.75
C PHE A 296 17.17 -9.66 5.65
N VAL A 297 17.64 -10.37 6.66
CA VAL A 297 18.81 -11.23 6.53
C VAL A 297 18.36 -12.48 5.77
N VAL A 298 18.99 -12.78 4.63
CA VAL A 298 18.55 -13.89 3.76
C VAL A 298 19.62 -14.95 3.53
N ALA A 299 20.88 -14.62 3.82
CA ALA A 299 22.01 -15.51 3.62
C ALA A 299 23.18 -15.11 4.51
N GLU A 300 24.06 -16.06 4.76
CA GLU A 300 25.34 -15.84 5.44
C GLU A 300 26.50 -16.29 4.55
N GLN A 301 27.63 -15.62 4.70
CA GLN A 301 28.83 -15.99 3.98
C GLN A 301 29.54 -17.13 4.72
N ALA A 302 29.72 -18.26 4.04
CA ALA A 302 30.50 -19.38 4.54
C ALA A 302 31.37 -19.94 3.41
N ASP A 303 32.67 -20.11 3.67
CA ASP A 303 33.65 -20.60 2.71
C ASP A 303 33.68 -19.80 1.38
N GLY A 304 33.47 -18.49 1.47
CA GLY A 304 33.44 -17.59 0.32
C GLY A 304 32.18 -17.70 -0.56
N GLN A 305 31.16 -18.44 -0.12
CA GLN A 305 29.87 -18.58 -0.81
C GLN A 305 28.71 -18.14 0.09
N TRP A 306 27.62 -17.70 -0.54
CA TRP A 306 26.38 -17.39 0.17
C TRP A 306 25.62 -18.68 0.48
N ARG A 307 25.42 -18.98 1.76
CA ARG A 307 24.54 -20.05 2.23
C ARG A 307 23.19 -19.47 2.62
N PRO A 308 22.08 -20.02 2.11
CA PRO A 308 20.75 -19.57 2.49
C PRO A 308 20.50 -19.88 3.97
N ILE A 309 19.87 -18.93 4.67
CA ILE A 309 19.35 -19.13 6.03
C ILE A 309 17.83 -19.01 6.01
N THR A 310 17.17 -19.37 7.11
CA THR A 310 15.78 -18.96 7.32
C THR A 310 15.75 -17.44 7.47
N PRO A 311 15.00 -16.70 6.65
CA PRO A 311 15.05 -15.25 6.70
C PRO A 311 14.71 -14.67 8.07
N GLU A 312 15.39 -13.60 8.45
CA GLU A 312 15.11 -12.86 9.68
C GLU A 312 14.83 -11.40 9.36
N GLN A 313 13.79 -10.81 9.95
CA GLN A 313 13.47 -9.39 9.73
C GLN A 313 14.21 -8.51 10.73
N VAL A 314 15.09 -7.64 10.24
CA VAL A 314 15.75 -6.61 11.05
C VAL A 314 14.84 -5.37 11.11
N ARG A 315 14.27 -5.12 12.28
CA ARG A 315 13.37 -3.99 12.52
C ARG A 315 14.16 -2.83 13.13
N ALA A 316 13.95 -1.63 12.59
CA ALA A 316 14.45 -0.41 13.23
C ALA A 316 13.79 -0.23 14.61
N ASP A 317 14.60 0.09 15.62
CA ASP A 317 14.11 0.33 16.97
C ASP A 317 13.56 1.76 17.11
N TYR A 318 12.24 1.88 17.17
CA TYR A 318 11.53 3.14 17.44
C TYR A 318 11.09 3.28 18.91
N SER A 319 11.51 2.38 19.79
CA SER A 319 11.09 2.37 21.19
C SER A 319 11.81 3.44 22.02
N SER A 320 13.07 3.75 21.67
CA SER A 320 13.88 4.72 22.41
C SER A 320 13.37 6.16 22.21
N PRO A 321 13.47 7.03 23.24
CA PRO A 321 13.12 8.44 23.11
C PRO A 321 13.89 9.15 21.98
N ALA A 322 15.15 8.77 21.78
CA ALA A 322 16.00 9.32 20.72
C ALA A 322 15.48 8.96 19.32
N ALA A 323 15.11 7.69 19.09
CA ALA A 323 14.55 7.26 17.81
C ALA A 323 13.19 7.92 17.51
N ARG A 324 12.34 8.11 18.52
CA ARG A 324 11.07 8.85 18.37
C ARG A 324 11.31 10.32 18.04
N ALA A 325 12.26 10.96 18.71
CA ALA A 325 12.64 12.33 18.42
C ALA A 325 13.16 12.45 16.98
N ASP A 326 13.98 11.51 16.52
CA ASP A 326 14.49 11.51 15.15
C ASP A 326 13.38 11.34 14.11
N ALA A 327 12.47 10.37 14.32
CA ALA A 327 11.30 10.19 13.47
C ALA A 327 10.43 11.46 13.40
N SER A 328 10.23 12.14 14.53
CA SER A 328 9.47 13.39 14.58
C SER A 328 10.15 14.53 13.80
N ARG A 329 11.48 14.63 13.87
CA ARG A 329 12.25 15.62 13.09
C ARG A 329 12.15 15.34 11.59
N ARG A 330 12.26 14.07 11.17
CA ARG A 330 12.12 13.70 9.75
C ARG A 330 10.72 14.00 9.22
N LEU A 331 9.68 13.73 10.00
CA LEU A 331 8.31 14.10 9.65
C LEU A 331 8.12 15.62 9.54
N ALA A 332 8.71 16.38 10.45
CA ALA A 332 8.67 17.85 10.38
C ALA A 332 9.41 18.39 9.14
N ALA A 333 10.59 17.85 8.85
CA ALA A 333 11.38 18.22 7.66
C ALA A 333 10.63 17.89 6.36
N MET A 334 10.01 16.71 6.29
CA MET A 334 9.12 16.32 5.20
C MET A 334 7.99 17.33 5.01
N TRP A 335 7.32 17.75 6.10
CA TRP A 335 6.24 18.73 6.00
C TRP A 335 6.73 20.10 5.51
N GLN A 336 7.92 20.52 5.95
CA GLN A 336 8.55 21.75 5.46
C GLN A 336 8.90 21.67 3.96
N ARG A 337 9.38 20.52 3.48
CA ARG A 337 9.71 20.30 2.06
C ARG A 337 8.51 20.38 1.13
N ILE A 338 7.28 20.21 1.61
CA ILE A 338 6.08 20.50 0.80
C ILE A 338 6.09 21.96 0.35
N TRP A 339 6.51 22.89 1.20
CA TRP A 339 6.35 24.32 0.98
C TRP A 339 7.65 25.04 0.60
N HIS A 340 8.79 24.38 0.71
CA HIS A 340 10.11 24.95 0.44
C HIS A 340 10.89 24.10 -0.56
N ALA A 341 11.48 24.77 -1.55
CA ALA A 341 12.38 24.15 -2.50
C ALA A 341 13.68 23.69 -1.80
N PRO A 342 14.35 22.63 -2.30
CA PRO A 342 15.64 22.23 -1.76
C PRO A 342 16.69 23.31 -2.07
N GLU A 343 17.40 23.76 -1.04
CA GLU A 343 18.51 24.73 -1.14
C GLU A 343 19.58 24.27 -2.12
#